data_AF-A0A359LNC3-F1
#
_entry.id   AF-A0A359LNC3-F1
#
_cell.length_a   1.000
_cell.length_b   1.000
_cell.length_c   1.000
_cell.angle_alpha   90.00
_cell.angle_beta   90.00
_cell.angle_gamma   90.00
#
_symmetry.space_group_name_H-M   'P 1'
#
loop_
_entity.id
_entity.type
_entity.pdbx_description
1 polymer ?
#
loop_
_entity_poly.entity_id
_entity_poly.type
_entity_poly.pdbx_seq_one_letter_code
_entity_poly.pdbx_strand_id
1 'polypeptide(L)' 'GAHHETPEVDRLAREGARFTNAYAACPVCSPTRASILTGKYPARLQLTDWIPGRKQWPAAKLSVPSFEQQLPLRETTI' A
#
# COMPACT_ATOMS: atom_id res chain seq x y z
N GLY A 1 -25.87 -3.44 -15.67
CA GLY A 1 -25.61 -2.03 -15.34
C GLY A 1 -24.84 -2.00 -14.04
N ALA A 2 -23.89 -1.07 -13.86
CA ALA A 2 -23.09 -0.97 -12.65
C ALA A 2 -23.99 -0.83 -11.41
N HIS A 3 -23.68 -1.58 -10.34
CA HIS A 3 -24.43 -1.55 -9.08
C HIS A 3 -24.21 -0.26 -8.26
N HIS A 4 -23.29 0.61 -8.70
CA HIS A 4 -22.95 1.88 -8.06
C HIS A 4 -22.83 2.96 -9.13
N GLU A 5 -23.36 4.14 -8.84
CA GLU A 5 -23.27 5.30 -9.72
C GLU A 5 -22.01 6.11 -9.38
N THR A 6 -21.05 6.15 -10.31
CA THR A 6 -19.79 6.89 -10.14
C THR A 6 -19.47 7.74 -11.37
N PRO A 7 -20.33 8.72 -11.73
CA PRO A 7 -20.28 9.40 -13.02
C PRO A 7 -18.92 10.06 -13.34
N GLU A 8 -18.27 10.66 -12.32
CA GLU A 8 -16.96 11.29 -12.51
C GLU A 8 -15.82 10.28 -12.67
N VAL A 9 -15.89 9.13 -11.99
CA VAL A 9 -14.91 8.05 -12.14
C VAL A 9 -15.09 7.37 -13.49
N ASP A 10 -16.34 7.19 -13.94
CA ASP A 10 -16.65 6.62 -15.25
C ASP A 10 -16.17 7.54 -16.37
N ARG A 11 -16.29 8.86 -16.18
CA ARG A 11 -15.76 9.85 -17.10
C ARG A 11 -14.23 9.76 -17.18
N LEU A 12 -13.53 9.71 -16.04
CA LEU A 12 -12.08 9.52 -16.00
C LEU A 12 -11.64 8.22 -16.70
N ALA A 13 -12.41 7.14 -16.53
CA ALA A 13 -12.13 5.85 -17.17
C ALA A 13 -12.34 5.86 -18.71
N ARG A 14 -13.25 6.71 -19.23
CA ARG A 14 -13.47 6.89 -20.68
C ARG A 14 -12.45 7.83 -21.33
N GLU A 15 -11.98 8.83 -20.60
CA GLU A 15 -11.01 9.82 -21.09
C GLU A 15 -9.56 9.31 -20.99
N GLY A 16 -9.29 8.32 -20.14
CA GLY A 16 -7.96 7.77 -19.90
C GLY A 16 -7.78 6.30 -20.28
N ALA A 17 -6.74 5.68 -19.72
CA ALA A 17 -6.49 4.25 -19.84
C ALA A 17 -7.07 3.52 -18.62
N ARG A 18 -7.89 2.49 -18.87
CA ARG A 18 -8.48 1.64 -17.82
C ARG A 18 -7.78 0.30 -17.74
N PHE A 19 -7.07 0.06 -16.64
CA PHE A 19 -6.49 -1.25 -16.33
C PHE A 19 -7.56 -2.15 -15.70
N THR A 20 -7.87 -3.27 -16.37
CA THR A 20 -8.79 -4.29 -15.83
C THR A 20 -8.10 -5.22 -14.84
N ASN A 21 -6.77 -5.31 -14.91
CA ASN A 21 -5.93 -6.08 -13.99
C ASN A 21 -4.85 -5.15 -13.41
N ALA A 22 -5.18 -4.48 -12.30
CA ALA A 22 -4.25 -3.65 -11.55
C ALA A 22 -4.05 -4.25 -10.14
N TYR A 23 -2.80 -4.44 -9.73
CA TYR A 23 -2.46 -5.08 -8.46
C TYR A 23 -1.72 -4.11 -7.55
N ALA A 24 -2.12 -4.07 -6.28
CA ALA A 24 -1.33 -3.42 -5.25
C ALA A 24 -0.10 -4.28 -4.92
N ALA A 25 1.01 -3.65 -4.51
CA ALA A 25 2.20 -4.37 -4.09
C ALA A 25 1.96 -5.27 -2.86
N CYS A 26 0.96 -4.93 -2.04
CA CYS A 26 0.46 -5.74 -0.93
C CYS A 26 -0.95 -5.24 -0.50
N PRO A 27 -1.69 -5.97 0.36
CA PRO A 27 -3.04 -5.58 0.77
C PRO A 27 -3.09 -4.56 1.93
N VAL A 28 -2.05 -3.77 2.17
CA VAL A 28 -1.94 -2.86 3.31
C VAL A 28 -1.55 -1.44 2.87
N CYS A 29 -2.06 -0.42 3.57
CA CYS A 29 -2.00 0.97 3.13
C CYS A 29 -0.57 1.55 3.08
N SER A 30 0.16 1.57 4.18
CA SER A 30 1.52 2.13 4.28
C SER A 30 2.50 1.49 3.29
N PRO A 31 2.66 0.16 3.25
CA PRO A 31 3.55 -0.52 2.29
C PRO A 31 3.18 -0.28 0.82
N THR A 32 1.90 -0.26 0.48
CA THR A 32 1.47 0.04 -0.90
C THR A 32 1.79 1.49 -1.28
N ARG A 33 1.53 2.47 -0.40
CA ARG A 33 1.89 3.87 -0.64
C ARG A 33 3.40 4.06 -0.77
N ALA A 34 4.18 3.42 0.09
CA ALA A 34 5.63 3.45 0.04
C ALA A 34 6.16 2.85 -1.27
N SER A 35 5.53 1.78 -1.76
CA SER A 35 5.88 1.17 -3.05
C SER A 35 5.59 2.10 -4.23
N ILE A 36 4.45 2.81 -4.21
CA ILE A 36 4.10 3.81 -5.23
C ILE A 36 5.10 4.96 -5.26
N LEU A 37 5.52 5.46 -4.09
CA LEU A 37 6.44 6.60 -4.00
C LEU A 37 7.86 6.27 -4.42
N THR A 38 8.32 5.03 -4.18
CA THR A 38 9.74 4.66 -4.32
C THR A 38 10.04 3.72 -5.48
N GLY A 39 9.01 3.10 -6.07
CA GLY A 39 9.16 2.03 -7.06
C GLY A 39 9.71 0.72 -6.49
N LYS A 40 9.81 0.58 -5.15
CA LYS A 40 10.37 -0.61 -4.49
C LYS A 40 9.28 -1.46 -3.85
N TYR A 41 9.45 -2.77 -3.88
CA TYR A 41 8.55 -3.68 -3.16
C TYR A 41 8.62 -3.50 -1.65
N PRO A 42 7.52 -3.75 -0.90
CA PRO A 42 7.48 -3.62 0.57
C PRO A 42 8.63 -4.34 1.28
N ALA A 43 8.99 -5.54 0.81
CA ALA A 43 10.09 -6.33 1.37
C ALA A 43 11.46 -5.63 1.25
N ARG A 44 11.71 -4.87 0.16
CA ARG A 44 12.96 -4.12 -0.03
C ARG A 44 13.02 -2.88 0.87
N LEU A 45 11.86 -2.34 1.25
CA LEU A 45 11.73 -1.20 2.15
C LEU A 45 11.69 -1.61 3.63
N GLN A 46 11.60 -2.92 3.92
CA GLN A 46 11.33 -3.45 5.26
C GLN A 46 10.10 -2.81 5.95
N LEU A 47 9.18 -2.29 5.15
CA LEU A 47 7.93 -1.69 5.58
C LEU A 47 6.84 -2.62 5.06
N THR A 48 6.36 -3.54 5.90
CA THR A 48 5.50 -4.67 5.51
C THR A 48 4.14 -4.68 6.17
N ASP A 49 3.86 -3.73 7.07
CA ASP A 49 2.58 -3.58 7.77
C ASP A 49 2.12 -2.11 7.79
N TRP A 50 0.87 -1.84 8.18
CA TRP A 50 0.41 -0.46 8.33
C TRP A 50 1.17 0.21 9.46
N ILE A 51 1.40 1.51 9.41
CA ILE A 51 2.03 2.24 10.51
C ILE A 51 0.95 2.62 11.53
N PRO A 52 1.09 2.33 12.85
CA PRO A 52 2.28 1.79 13.53
C PRO A 52 2.34 0.26 13.66
N GLY A 53 1.37 -0.44 13.08
CA GLY A 53 1.30 -1.90 13.08
C GLY A 53 0.52 -2.44 14.26
N ARG A 54 0.53 -3.77 14.40
CA ARG A 54 -0.08 -4.44 15.56
C ARG A 54 0.73 -4.16 16.83
N LYS A 55 0.04 -3.87 17.93
CA LYS A 55 0.68 -3.81 19.25
C LYS A 55 0.99 -5.22 19.75
N GLN A 56 2.12 -5.38 20.44
CA GLN A 56 2.40 -6.62 21.16
C GLN A 56 1.40 -6.78 22.31
N TRP A 57 0.67 -7.89 22.33
CA TRP A 57 -0.26 -8.24 23.42
C TRP A 57 0.35 -9.37 24.26
N PRO A 58 0.24 -9.34 25.60
CA PRO A 58 0.85 -10.36 26.46
C PRO A 58 0.40 -11.80 26.15
N ALA A 59 -0.85 -11.97 25.69
CA ALA A 59 -1.43 -13.27 25.37
C ALA A 59 -1.24 -13.70 23.90
N ALA A 60 -0.52 -12.92 23.09
CA ALA A 60 -0.29 -13.29 21.70
C ALA A 60 0.63 -14.52 21.60
N LYS A 61 0.24 -15.49 20.77
CA LYS A 61 1.04 -16.71 20.53
C LYS A 61 2.33 -16.43 19.75
N LEU A 62 2.39 -15.29 19.06
CA LEU A 62 3.53 -14.86 18.25
C LEU A 62 3.94 -13.45 18.67
N SER A 63 5.24 -13.18 18.59
CA SER A 63 5.76 -11.83 18.69
C SER A 63 5.45 -11.03 17.43
N VAL A 64 5.13 -9.75 17.60
CA VAL A 64 5.07 -8.81 16.49
C VAL A 64 6.50 -8.49 16.05
N PRO A 65 6.89 -8.76 14.79
CA PRO A 65 8.21 -8.42 14.31
C PRO A 65 8.37 -6.90 14.19
N SER A 66 9.58 -6.39 14.35
CA SER A 66 9.89 -5.00 14.00
C SER A 66 9.87 -4.81 12.48
N PHE A 67 9.45 -3.63 12.05
CA PHE A 67 9.46 -3.19 10.66
C PHE A 67 9.67 -1.68 10.61
N GLU A 68 10.10 -1.17 9.46
CA GLU A 68 10.36 0.26 9.28
C GLU A 68 9.08 1.07 9.42
N GLN A 69 9.11 2.08 10.29
CA GLN A 69 7.96 2.94 10.60
C GLN A 69 7.86 4.18 9.70
N GLN A 70 8.87 4.38 8.86
CA GLN A 70 8.98 5.53 7.97
C GLN A 70 9.92 5.20 6.82
N LEU A 71 9.79 5.95 5.73
CA LEU A 71 10.80 5.92 4.68
C LEU A 71 12.07 6.64 5.15
N PRO A 72 13.26 6.22 4.71
CA PRO A 72 14.48 6.98 4.92
C PRO A 72 14.35 8.39 4.34
N LEU A 73 14.88 9.41 5.01
CA LEU A 73 14.86 10.79 4.52
C LEU A 73 15.59 10.98 3.18
N ARG A 74 16.49 10.05 2.83
CA ARG A 74 17.27 10.07 1.58
C ARG A 74 16.73 9.10 0.52
N GLU A 75 15.48 8.66 0.66
CA GLU A 75 14.88 7.75 -0.30
C GLU A 75 14.85 8.39 -1.70
N THR A 76 15.50 7.75 -2.67
CA THR A 76 15.52 8.22 -4.06
C THR A 76 14.30 7.66 -4.77
N THR A 77 13.39 8.54 -5.17
CA THR A 77 12.27 8.22 -6.04
C THR A 77 12.75 8.21 -7.48
N ILE A 78 12.45 7.13 -8.22
CA ILE A 78 12.71 7.06 -9.67
C ILE A 78 11.77 7.95 -10.46
#